data_AF-A0AAV4IY30-F1
#
_entry.id   AF-A0AAV4IY30-F1
#
_cell.length_a   1.000
_cell.length_b   1.000
_cell.length_c   1.000
_cell.angle_alpha   90.00
_cell.angle_beta   90.00
_cell.angle_gamma   90.00
#
_symmetry.space_group_name_H-M   'P 1'
#
loop_
_entity.id
_entity.type
_entity.pdbx_description
1 polymer ?
#
loop_
_entity_poly.entity_id
_entity_poly.type
_entity_poly.pdbx_seq_one_letter_code
_entity_poly.pdbx_strand_id
1 'polypeptide(L)'
;MKAYGIPGKLIRLVRALYDGFQCAVIDEDKTTEWFNINTGVKQGCNMSGFLFLLVIDWIIKNTVGSGENGIRWKFMSKLEDLDFADDIALLSSTQQHLQQKTDNLVLHSHRTRLCVNPEKCKTLRIYEKSTDKIRVDNATLEDVETFHYLVLKIGGGSKDLQNRLTKARSTFCRLRKLWSSTSVS
;
A
#
# COMPACT_ATOMS: atom_id res chain seq x y z
N MET A 1 16.93 10.75 -2.26
CA MET A 1 17.47 12.06 -1.81
C MET A 1 17.60 13.10 -2.93
N LYS A 2 18.44 12.91 -3.97
CA LYS A 2 18.61 13.91 -5.05
C LYS A 2 17.30 14.23 -5.78
N ALA A 3 16.48 13.21 -6.06
CA ALA A 3 15.16 13.37 -6.67
C ALA A 3 14.19 14.27 -5.86
N TYR A 4 14.46 14.47 -4.56
CA TYR A 4 13.67 15.31 -3.66
C TYR A 4 14.25 16.71 -3.48
N GLY A 5 15.25 17.09 -4.27
CA GLY A 5 15.89 18.41 -4.17
C GLY A 5 16.76 18.60 -2.92
N ILE A 6 17.08 17.54 -2.18
CA ILE A 6 17.95 17.65 -0.99
C ILE A 6 19.34 18.18 -1.41
N PRO A 7 19.86 19.24 -0.77
CA PRO A 7 21.15 19.83 -1.12
C PRO A 7 22.28 18.81 -1.17
N GLY A 8 23.14 18.92 -2.19
CA GLY A 8 24.25 17.99 -2.39
C GLY A 8 25.21 17.89 -1.20
N LYS A 9 25.38 18.97 -0.42
CA LYS A 9 26.18 18.95 0.81
C LYS A 9 25.62 17.97 1.85
N LEU A 10 24.31 17.96 2.07
CA LEU A 10 23.66 17.04 2.99
C LEU A 10 23.74 15.60 2.49
N ILE A 11 23.56 15.38 1.17
CA ILE A 11 23.71 14.04 0.58
C ILE A 11 25.12 13.50 0.81
N ARG A 12 26.16 14.32 0.63
CA ARG A 12 27.55 13.92 0.90
C ARG A 12 27.78 13.62 2.39
N LEU A 13 27.19 14.40 3.29
CA LEU A 13 27.29 14.15 4.72
C LEU A 13 26.65 12.81 5.10
N VAL A 14 25.43 12.54 4.61
CA VAL A 14 24.76 11.26 4.83
C VAL A 14 25.59 10.11 4.25
N ARG A 15 26.13 10.26 3.05
CA ARG A 15 27.00 9.24 2.46
C ARG A 15 28.23 8.97 3.33
N ALA A 16 28.93 10.01 3.79
CA ALA A 16 30.08 9.86 4.67
C ALA A 16 29.76 9.14 5.99
N LEU A 17 28.53 9.27 6.50
CA LEU A 17 28.08 8.53 7.69
C LEU A 17 27.87 7.04 7.41
N TYR A 18 27.58 6.63 6.17
CA TYR A 18 27.30 5.25 5.80
C TYR A 18 28.50 4.54 5.13
N ASP A 19 29.42 5.30 4.54
CA ASP A 19 30.61 4.75 3.89
C ASP A 19 31.50 4.03 4.92
N GLY A 20 31.86 2.77 4.63
CA GLY A 20 32.73 1.97 5.49
C GLY A 20 32.15 1.64 6.87
N PHE A 21 30.82 1.71 7.03
CA PHE A 21 30.18 1.47 8.32
C PHE A 21 30.27 -0.01 8.73
N GLN A 22 30.64 -0.24 9.99
CA GLN A 22 30.73 -1.56 10.61
C GLN A 22 29.77 -1.68 11.79
N CYS A 23 29.29 -2.89 12.04
CA CYS A 23 28.49 -3.25 13.20
C CYS A 23 29.06 -4.49 13.88
N ALA A 24 28.74 -4.64 15.16
CA ALA A 24 28.83 -5.88 15.91
C ALA A 24 27.50 -6.05 16.68
N VAL A 25 27.13 -7.31 16.94
CA VAL A 25 25.92 -7.64 17.72
C VAL A 25 26.37 -8.06 19.12
N ILE A 26 25.69 -7.55 20.14
CA ILE A 26 25.87 -7.98 21.52
C ILE A 26 24.67 -8.86 21.86
N ASP A 27 24.95 -10.10 22.25
CA ASP A 27 23.97 -11.05 22.75
C ASP A 27 24.41 -11.53 24.14
N GLU A 28 23.61 -11.21 25.15
CA GLU A 28 23.99 -11.30 26.56
C GLU A 28 25.34 -10.59 26.83
N ASP A 29 26.38 -11.34 27.20
CA ASP A 29 27.74 -10.84 27.47
C ASP A 29 28.73 -11.12 26.31
N LYS A 30 28.25 -11.63 25.18
CA LYS A 30 29.10 -11.94 24.01
C LYS A 30 28.90 -10.91 22.91
N THR A 31 30.00 -10.31 22.47
CA THR A 31 30.02 -9.42 21.31
C THR A 31 30.57 -10.19 20.11
N THR A 32 29.88 -10.13 18.98
CA THR A 32 30.38 -10.71 17.72
C THR A 32 31.59 -9.93 17.21
N GLU A 33 32.33 -10.50 16.26
CA GLU A 33 33.32 -9.73 15.50
C GLU A 33 32.63 -8.60 14.71
N TRP A 34 33.40 -7.54 14.42
CA TRP A 34 32.94 -6.43 13.59
C TRP A 34 32.80 -6.88 12.14
N PHE A 35 31.67 -6.54 11.53
CA PHE A 35 31.41 -6.81 10.12
C PHE A 35 30.92 -5.57 9.38
N ASN A 36 31.24 -5.50 8.09
CA ASN A 36 30.85 -4.38 7.23
C ASN A 36 29.35 -4.44 6.88
N ILE A 37 28.68 -3.31 6.98
CA ILE A 37 27.29 -3.14 6.56
C ILE A 37 27.27 -2.52 5.16
N ASN A 38 26.94 -3.34 4.17
CA ASN A 38 26.92 -2.92 2.76
C ASN A 38 25.52 -2.54 2.24
N THR A 39 24.47 -2.84 3.00
CA THR A 39 23.07 -2.64 2.62
C THR A 39 22.22 -2.25 3.81
N GLY A 40 21.05 -1.68 3.52
CA GLY A 40 20.09 -1.28 4.53
C GLY A 40 20.42 0.05 5.22
N VAL A 41 19.65 0.35 6.25
CA VAL A 41 19.81 1.52 7.10
C VAL A 41 20.26 1.10 8.50
N LYS A 42 20.94 1.98 9.24
CA LYS A 42 21.41 1.68 10.61
C LYS A 42 20.22 1.59 11.55
N GLN A 43 19.87 0.39 12.01
CA GLN A 43 18.78 0.25 12.98
C GLN A 43 19.10 1.03 14.27
N GLY A 44 18.10 1.68 14.86
CA GLY A 44 18.26 2.54 16.04
C GLY A 44 18.83 3.94 15.76
N CYS A 45 19.29 4.24 14.54
CA CYS A 45 19.70 5.61 14.19
C CYS A 45 18.47 6.47 13.84
N ASN A 46 18.37 7.65 14.46
CA ASN A 46 17.28 8.61 14.22
C ASN A 46 17.10 8.98 12.74
N MET A 47 18.19 9.02 11.98
CA MET A 47 18.16 9.38 10.55
C MET A 47 17.70 8.23 9.65
N SER A 48 17.89 6.98 10.09
CA SER A 48 17.58 5.79 9.27
C SER A 48 16.10 5.69 8.93
N GLY A 49 15.21 6.04 9.86
CA GLY A 49 13.78 6.05 9.61
C GLY A 49 13.42 7.03 8.49
N PHE A 50 13.97 8.25 8.51
CA PHE A 50 13.75 9.23 7.45
C PHE A 50 14.29 8.77 6.09
N LEU A 51 15.49 8.18 6.06
CA LEU A 51 16.07 7.65 4.81
C LEU A 51 15.24 6.50 4.23
N PHE A 52 14.72 5.63 5.09
CA PHE A 52 13.81 4.56 4.69
C PHE A 52 12.50 5.12 4.13
N LEU A 53 11.89 6.09 4.81
CA LEU A 53 10.66 6.76 4.33
C LEU A 53 10.87 7.43 2.97
N LEU A 54 12.03 8.05 2.72
CA LEU A 54 12.34 8.62 1.40
C LEU A 54 12.38 7.56 0.29
N VAL A 55 12.78 6.33 0.62
CA VAL A 55 12.81 5.22 -0.33
C VAL A 55 11.39 4.71 -0.58
N ILE A 56 10.60 4.49 0.47
CA ILE A 56 9.20 4.05 0.36
C ILE A 56 8.36 5.07 -0.40
N ASP A 57 8.40 6.36 -0.03
CA ASP A 57 7.66 7.41 -0.72
C ASP A 57 8.06 7.49 -2.20
N TRP A 58 9.33 7.26 -2.53
CA TRP A 58 9.76 7.22 -3.93
C TRP A 58 9.16 6.02 -4.65
N ILE A 59 9.16 4.84 -4.05
CA ILE A 59 8.55 3.63 -4.63
C ILE A 59 7.05 3.86 -4.88
N ILE A 60 6.31 4.34 -3.87
CA ILE A 60 4.86 4.56 -3.95
C ILE A 60 4.52 5.59 -5.02
N LYS A 61 5.23 6.73 -5.07
CA LYS A 61 5.02 7.75 -6.12
C LYS A 61 5.22 7.21 -7.53
N ASN A 62 6.19 6.34 -7.74
CA ASN A 62 6.41 5.72 -9.04
C ASN A 62 5.42 4.57 -9.31
N THR A 63 4.91 3.92 -8.26
CA THR A 63 3.92 2.83 -8.35
C THR A 63 2.55 3.32 -8.79
N VAL A 64 2.06 4.38 -8.12
CA VAL A 64 0.75 5.00 -8.39
C VAL A 64 0.81 5.93 -9.60
N GLY A 65 1.90 6.68 -9.74
CA GLY A 65 2.07 7.65 -10.82
C GLY A 65 0.99 8.74 -10.82
N SER A 66 0.65 9.25 -12.00
CA SER A 66 -0.48 10.17 -12.22
C SER A 66 -1.77 9.45 -12.63
N GLY A 67 -1.81 8.12 -12.48
CA GLY A 67 -2.93 7.30 -12.95
C GLY A 67 -4.18 7.59 -12.15
N GLU A 68 -5.29 7.85 -12.83
CA GLU A 68 -6.58 8.00 -12.15
C GLU A 68 -7.27 6.64 -11.87
N ASN A 69 -6.52 5.67 -11.36
CA ASN A 69 -6.95 4.28 -11.27
C ASN A 69 -7.26 3.80 -9.84
N GLY A 70 -7.39 4.72 -8.89
CA GLY A 70 -7.78 4.47 -7.51
C GLY A 70 -9.29 4.50 -7.28
N ILE A 71 -9.67 4.47 -6.01
CA ILE A 71 -11.06 4.51 -5.57
C ILE A 71 -11.49 5.97 -5.44
N ARG A 72 -12.60 6.36 -6.05
CA ARG A 72 -13.13 7.73 -5.94
C ARG A 72 -13.50 8.03 -4.49
N TRP A 73 -12.87 9.06 -3.90
CA TRP A 73 -13.11 9.49 -2.53
C TRP A 73 -13.97 10.77 -2.45
N LYS A 74 -13.69 11.75 -3.31
CA LYS A 74 -14.49 12.97 -3.48
C LYS A 74 -14.80 13.20 -4.96
N PHE A 75 -15.52 14.28 -5.27
CA PHE A 75 -15.91 14.62 -6.65
C PHE A 75 -14.71 14.66 -7.61
N MET A 76 -13.56 15.18 -7.15
CA MET A 76 -12.35 15.34 -7.96
C MET A 76 -11.14 14.53 -7.49
N SER A 77 -11.25 13.72 -6.43
CA SER A 77 -10.08 13.02 -5.86
C SER A 77 -10.28 11.51 -5.77
N LYS A 78 -9.18 10.79 -6.02
CA LYS A 78 -9.09 9.33 -5.89
C LYS A 78 -8.10 8.98 -4.79
N LEU A 79 -8.38 7.90 -4.09
CA LEU A 79 -7.52 7.28 -3.09
C LEU A 79 -6.85 6.09 -3.75
N GLU A 80 -5.54 6.14 -3.85
CA GLU A 80 -4.74 5.23 -4.67
C GLU A 80 -4.01 4.17 -3.83
N ASP A 81 -3.67 4.51 -2.58
CA ASP A 81 -2.91 3.70 -1.65
C ASP A 81 -3.09 4.21 -0.20
N LEU A 82 -2.65 3.37 0.75
CA LEU A 82 -2.40 3.71 2.14
C LEU A 82 -1.04 3.10 2.49
N ASP A 83 -0.08 3.90 2.95
CA ASP A 83 1.25 3.44 3.30
C ASP A 83 1.62 3.80 4.74
N PHE A 84 2.23 2.85 5.44
CA PHE A 84 2.85 3.06 6.73
C PHE A 84 4.15 2.26 6.80
N ALA A 85 5.29 2.94 6.59
CA ALA A 85 6.59 2.31 6.48
C ALA A 85 6.59 1.17 5.44
N ASP A 86 6.78 -0.08 5.84
CA ASP A 86 6.76 -1.25 4.95
C ASP A 86 5.36 -1.85 4.74
N ASP A 87 4.36 -1.46 5.55
CA ASP A 87 2.97 -1.89 5.36
C ASP A 87 2.29 -0.99 4.32
N ILE A 88 2.09 -1.53 3.12
CA ILE A 88 1.49 -0.82 1.97
C ILE A 88 0.18 -1.50 1.57
N ALA A 89 -0.89 -0.73 1.43
CA ALA A 89 -2.16 -1.16 0.86
C ALA A 89 -2.46 -0.40 -0.43
N LEU A 90 -2.42 -1.09 -1.57
CA LEU A 90 -2.80 -0.53 -2.86
C LEU A 90 -4.31 -0.64 -3.09
N LEU A 91 -4.92 0.42 -3.61
CA LEU A 91 -6.36 0.53 -3.79
C LEU A 91 -6.70 0.77 -5.26
N SER A 92 -7.65 0.01 -5.80
CA SER A 92 -8.15 0.23 -7.16
C SER A 92 -9.60 -0.18 -7.31
N SER A 93 -10.27 0.40 -8.31
CA SER A 93 -11.65 0.07 -8.68
C SER A 93 -11.77 -1.12 -9.62
N THR A 94 -10.66 -1.61 -10.19
CA THR A 94 -10.66 -2.77 -11.08
C THR A 94 -9.48 -3.68 -10.78
N GLN A 95 -9.66 -4.98 -11.00
CA GLN A 95 -8.59 -5.97 -10.84
C GLN A 95 -7.39 -5.67 -11.75
N GLN A 96 -7.62 -5.28 -13.01
CA GLN A 96 -6.55 -5.02 -13.97
C GLN A 96 -5.64 -3.87 -13.51
N HIS A 97 -6.23 -2.76 -13.05
CA HIS A 97 -5.47 -1.65 -12.51
C HIS A 97 -4.74 -2.01 -11.21
N LEU A 98 -5.34 -2.85 -10.36
CA LEU A 98 -4.66 -3.34 -9.16
C LEU A 98 -3.43 -4.17 -9.52
N GLN A 99 -3.54 -5.09 -10.50
CA GLN A 99 -2.40 -5.87 -10.99
C GLN A 99 -1.30 -4.97 -11.55
N GLN A 100 -1.65 -3.97 -12.36
CA GLN A 100 -0.66 -3.01 -12.89
C GLN A 100 0.08 -2.26 -11.78
N LYS A 101 -0.63 -1.82 -10.73
CA LYS A 101 0.01 -1.19 -9.57
C LYS A 101 0.91 -2.17 -8.83
N THR A 102 0.48 -3.42 -8.65
CA THR A 102 1.29 -4.46 -8.03
C THR A 102 2.57 -4.72 -8.83
N ASP A 103 2.48 -4.79 -10.16
CA ASP A 103 3.65 -4.98 -11.03
C ASP A 103 4.62 -3.79 -10.95
N ASN A 104 4.09 -2.56 -10.93
CA ASN A 104 4.90 -1.35 -10.74
C ASN A 104 5.56 -1.34 -9.36
N LEU A 105 4.84 -1.75 -8.30
CA LEU A 105 5.38 -1.82 -6.94
C LEU A 105 6.59 -2.74 -6.88
N VAL A 106 6.47 -3.93 -7.45
CA VAL A 106 7.56 -4.91 -7.55
C VAL A 106 8.75 -4.32 -8.33
N LEU A 107 8.49 -3.75 -9.51
CA LEU A 107 9.52 -3.14 -10.35
C LEU A 107 10.31 -2.05 -9.61
N HIS A 108 9.61 -1.13 -8.94
CA HIS A 108 10.23 -0.01 -8.24
C HIS A 108 10.91 -0.43 -6.92
N SER A 109 10.37 -1.44 -6.24
CA SER A 109 11.01 -2.04 -5.05
C SER A 109 12.34 -2.68 -5.41
N HIS A 110 12.41 -3.45 -6.50
CA HIS A 110 13.67 -4.06 -6.93
C HIS A 110 14.74 -3.03 -7.30
N ARG A 111 14.35 -1.88 -7.88
CA ARG A 111 15.30 -0.78 -8.18
C ARG A 111 15.95 -0.20 -6.94
N THR A 112 15.30 -0.29 -5.77
CA THR A 112 15.82 0.17 -4.48
C THR A 112 16.41 -0.98 -3.65
N ARG A 113 16.49 -2.19 -4.23
CA ARG A 113 16.91 -3.45 -3.56
C ARG A 113 15.98 -3.90 -2.44
N LEU A 114 14.74 -3.44 -2.44
CA LEU A 114 13.67 -3.99 -1.62
C LEU A 114 12.95 -5.10 -2.39
N CYS A 115 12.35 -6.04 -1.64
CA CYS A 115 11.56 -7.13 -2.20
C CYS A 115 10.19 -7.14 -1.53
N VAL A 116 9.14 -7.41 -2.31
CA VAL A 116 7.81 -7.64 -1.79
C VAL A 116 7.76 -9.06 -1.24
N ASN A 117 7.11 -9.29 -0.09
CA ASN A 117 6.91 -10.63 0.47
C ASN A 117 5.51 -11.14 0.10
N PRO A 118 5.37 -12.05 -0.89
CA PRO A 118 4.06 -12.50 -1.36
C PRO A 118 3.26 -13.25 -0.29
N GLU A 119 3.91 -13.91 0.67
CA GLU A 119 3.25 -14.68 1.72
C GLU A 119 2.49 -13.77 2.71
N LYS A 120 3.03 -12.57 2.95
CA LYS A 120 2.42 -11.54 3.79
C LYS A 120 1.39 -10.70 3.05
N CYS A 121 1.47 -10.64 1.72
CA CYS A 121 0.52 -9.90 0.90
C CYS A 121 -0.81 -10.65 0.75
N LYS A 122 -1.92 -9.92 0.90
CA LYS A 122 -3.28 -10.44 0.73
C LYS A 122 -4.08 -9.52 -0.19
N THR A 123 -5.07 -10.09 -0.88
CA THR A 123 -6.04 -9.32 -1.67
C THR A 123 -7.37 -9.29 -0.93
N LEU A 124 -7.90 -8.08 -0.72
CA LEU A 124 -9.24 -7.88 -0.16
C LEU A 124 -10.15 -7.35 -1.27
N ARG A 125 -11.27 -8.02 -1.53
CA ARG A 125 -12.25 -7.61 -2.55
C ARG A 125 -13.51 -7.07 -1.91
N ILE A 126 -13.96 -5.93 -2.41
CA ILE A 126 -15.16 -5.24 -1.92
C ILE A 126 -16.07 -4.97 -3.12
N TYR A 127 -17.18 -5.71 -3.23
CA TYR A 127 -18.15 -5.64 -4.37
C TYR A 127 -17.58 -5.94 -5.76
N GLU A 128 -16.43 -6.59 -5.85
CA GLU A 128 -15.87 -7.04 -7.14
C GLU A 128 -16.46 -8.41 -7.52
N LYS A 129 -16.84 -8.57 -8.79
CA LYS A 129 -17.36 -9.83 -9.35
C LYS A 129 -16.26 -10.67 -9.98
N SER A 130 -15.16 -10.06 -10.42
CA SER A 130 -14.02 -10.78 -10.96
C SER A 130 -13.39 -11.67 -9.88
N THR A 131 -13.14 -12.92 -10.27
CA THR A 131 -12.40 -13.92 -9.48
C THR A 131 -10.92 -13.99 -9.89
N ASP A 132 -10.47 -13.10 -10.77
CA ASP A 132 -9.10 -13.10 -11.28
C ASP A 132 -8.14 -12.74 -10.16
N LYS A 133 -7.16 -13.61 -9.89
CA LYS A 133 -6.23 -13.44 -8.79
C LYS A 133 -5.16 -12.41 -9.10
N ILE A 134 -4.72 -11.69 -8.08
CA ILE A 134 -3.54 -10.81 -8.16
C ILE A 134 -2.28 -11.65 -7.99
N ARG A 135 -1.22 -11.32 -8.71
CA ARG A 135 0.09 -12.00 -8.65
C ARG A 135 1.21 -11.03 -8.28
N VAL A 136 2.20 -11.55 -7.55
CA VAL A 136 3.46 -10.88 -7.18
C VAL A 136 4.59 -11.88 -7.43
N ASP A 137 5.58 -11.54 -8.25
CA ASP A 137 6.75 -12.40 -8.52
C ASP A 137 6.41 -13.87 -8.81
N ASN A 138 5.38 -14.08 -9.64
CA ASN A 138 4.78 -15.39 -9.97
C ASN A 138 3.99 -16.10 -8.86
N ALA A 139 4.01 -15.61 -7.62
CA ALA A 139 3.14 -16.08 -6.56
C ALA A 139 1.74 -15.47 -6.70
N THR A 140 0.71 -16.28 -6.47
CA THR A 140 -0.69 -15.83 -6.47
C THR A 140 -1.09 -15.41 -5.05
N LEU A 141 -1.60 -14.19 -4.90
CA LEU A 141 -2.03 -13.69 -3.60
C LEU A 141 -3.32 -14.36 -3.14
N GLU A 142 -3.40 -14.63 -1.83
CA GLU A 142 -4.61 -15.13 -1.20
C GLU A 142 -5.69 -14.04 -1.15
N ASP A 143 -6.93 -14.41 -1.48
CA ASP A 143 -8.09 -13.54 -1.29
C ASP A 143 -8.65 -13.76 0.13
N VAL A 144 -8.79 -12.69 0.90
CA VAL A 144 -9.32 -12.73 2.27
C VAL A 144 -10.59 -11.89 2.39
N GLU A 145 -11.51 -12.27 3.28
CA GLU A 145 -12.73 -11.49 3.55
C GLU A 145 -12.51 -10.35 4.56
N THR A 146 -11.53 -10.52 5.44
CA THR A 146 -11.12 -9.54 6.45
C THR A 146 -9.61 -9.50 6.55
N PHE A 147 -9.06 -8.31 6.71
CA PHE A 147 -7.64 -8.08 6.88
C PHE A 147 -7.40 -7.08 8.01
N HIS A 148 -6.34 -7.28 8.79
CA HIS A 148 -5.91 -6.31 9.80
C HIS A 148 -4.82 -5.46 9.17
N TYR A 149 -5.14 -4.19 8.89
CA TYR A 149 -4.16 -3.20 8.46
C TYR A 149 -3.81 -2.33 9.67
N LEU A 150 -2.58 -2.47 10.17
CA LEU A 150 -2.16 -1.90 11.45
C LEU A 150 -3.13 -2.33 12.58
N VAL A 151 -3.76 -1.37 13.26
CA VAL A 151 -4.73 -1.61 14.34
C VAL A 151 -6.16 -1.75 13.81
N LEU A 152 -6.39 -1.49 12.51
CA LEU A 152 -7.73 -1.44 11.94
C LEU A 152 -8.10 -2.75 11.24
N LYS A 153 -9.23 -3.34 11.63
CA LYS A 153 -9.83 -4.46 10.90
C LYS A 153 -10.65 -3.94 9.73
N ILE A 154 -10.21 -4.24 8.51
CA ILE A 154 -10.87 -3.90 7.24
C ILE A 154 -11.60 -5.14 6.73
N GLY A 155 -12.82 -4.98 6.22
CA GLY A 155 -13.61 -6.05 5.60
C GLY A 155 -14.73 -6.60 6.51
N GLY A 156 -15.36 -7.70 6.08
CA GLY A 156 -16.46 -8.36 6.82
C GLY A 156 -17.81 -7.62 6.84
N GLY A 157 -17.87 -6.34 6.43
CA GLY A 157 -19.10 -5.56 6.34
C GLY A 157 -19.93 -5.80 5.08
N SER A 158 -19.45 -6.62 4.14
CA SER A 158 -20.08 -6.89 2.85
C SER A 158 -21.52 -7.43 2.99
N LYS A 159 -21.77 -8.27 4.00
CA LYS A 159 -23.12 -8.79 4.30
C LYS A 159 -24.05 -7.71 4.87
N ASP A 160 -23.59 -6.88 5.81
CA ASP A 160 -24.40 -5.78 6.35
C ASP A 160 -24.72 -4.74 5.27
N LEU A 161 -23.74 -4.38 4.44
CA LEU A 161 -23.98 -3.42 3.37
C LEU A 161 -24.89 -3.99 2.29
N GLN A 162 -24.75 -5.26 1.87
CA GLN A 162 -25.70 -5.91 0.96
C GLN A 162 -27.12 -5.88 1.51
N ASN A 163 -27.28 -6.12 2.81
CA ASN A 163 -28.58 -6.01 3.47
C ASN A 163 -29.13 -4.58 3.40
N ARG A 164 -28.30 -3.56 3.66
CA ARG A 164 -28.70 -2.14 3.54
C ARG A 164 -29.07 -1.75 2.11
N LEU A 165 -28.28 -2.19 1.12
CA LEU A 165 -28.49 -1.89 -0.29
C LEU A 165 -29.77 -2.57 -0.81
N THR A 166 -30.03 -3.80 -0.37
CA THR A 166 -31.27 -4.54 -0.68
C THR A 166 -32.49 -3.86 -0.06
N LYS A 167 -32.39 -3.42 1.20
CA LYS A 167 -33.43 -2.61 1.86
C LYS A 167 -33.69 -1.30 1.11
N ALA A 168 -32.63 -0.56 0.76
CA ALA A 168 -32.75 0.70 0.01
C ALA A 168 -33.43 0.50 -1.36
N ARG A 169 -33.01 -0.52 -2.12
CA ARG A 169 -33.64 -0.88 -3.41
C ARG A 169 -35.11 -1.24 -3.25
N SER A 170 -35.45 -2.03 -2.22
CA SER A 170 -36.84 -2.40 -1.92
C SER A 170 -37.70 -1.16 -1.62
N THR A 171 -37.20 -0.25 -0.77
CA THR A 171 -37.88 1.01 -0.46
C THR A 171 -38.04 1.89 -1.69
N PHE A 172 -37.00 2.03 -2.51
CA PHE A 172 -37.05 2.79 -3.77
C PHE A 172 -38.10 2.23 -4.74
N CYS A 173 -38.16 0.90 -4.90
CA CYS A 173 -39.18 0.26 -5.73
C CYS A 173 -40.61 0.47 -5.20
N ARG A 174 -40.80 0.51 -3.88
CA ARG A 174 -42.10 0.84 -3.26
C ARG A 174 -42.49 2.29 -3.51
N LEU A 175 -41.55 3.22 -3.35
CA LEU A 175 -41.76 4.65 -3.56
C LEU A 175 -41.88 5.03 -5.05
N ARG A 176 -41.36 4.22 -5.96
CA ARG A 176 -41.48 4.43 -7.41
C ARG A 176 -42.94 4.60 -7.85
N LYS A 177 -43.89 3.86 -7.24
CA LYS A 177 -45.32 4.01 -7.52
C LYS A 177 -45.86 5.39 -7.14
N LEU A 178 -45.37 5.98 -6.05
CA LEU A 178 -45.72 7.34 -5.63
C LEU A 178 -45.06 8.37 -6.56
N TRP A 179 -43.79 8.18 -6.90
CA TRP A 179 -43.05 9.12 -7.76
C TRP A 179 -43.48 9.09 -9.23
N SER A 180 -44.06 7.98 -9.69
CA SER A 180 -44.66 7.88 -11.03
C SER A 180 -46.13 8.32 -11.07
N SER A 181 -46.69 8.74 -9.93
CA SER A 181 -48.09 9.15 -9.84
C SER A 181 -48.23 10.62 -10.23
N THR A 182 -49.02 10.90 -11.27
CA THR A 182 -49.36 12.28 -11.69
C THR A 182 -50.43 12.94 -10.81
N SER A 183 -51.02 12.19 -9.87
CA SER A 183 -52.07 12.68 -8.97
C SER A 183 -51.56 13.45 -7.73
N VAL A 184 -50.25 13.69 -7.64
CA VAL A 184 -49.61 14.45 -6.54
C VAL A 184 -48.89 15.71 -7.09
N SER A 185 -49.19 16.12 -8.32
CA SER A 185 -48.87 17.48 -8.82
C SER A 185 -50.05 18.42 -8.65
#